data_AF-A0A949D5T3-F1
#
_entry.id   AF-A0A949D5T3-F1
#
_cell.length_a   1.000
_cell.length_b   1.000
_cell.length_c   1.000
_cell.angle_alpha   90.00
_cell.angle_beta   90.00
_cell.angle_gamma   90.00
#
_symmetry.space_group_name_H-M   'P 1'
#
loop_
_entity.id
_entity.type
_entity.pdbx_description
1 polymer ?
#
loop_
_entity_poly.entity_id
_entity_poly.type
_entity_poly.pdbx_seq_one_letter_code
_entity_poly.pdbx_strand_id
1 'polypeptide(L)' 'MRTDLDHLPHGKQRELARVTEILFDEFADAMRSASSPKKKEGRILKIVLFGSYARGTWVDEPHTAKGYLSDYDLLIVV' A
#
# COMPACT_ATOMS: atom_id res chain seq x y z
N MET A 1 8.18 -2.71 15.42
CA MET A 1 7.27 -2.53 14.25
C MET A 1 6.92 -3.92 13.76
N ARG A 2 5.65 -4.26 13.57
CA ARG A 2 5.29 -5.55 12.96
C ARG A 2 5.74 -5.55 11.50
N THR A 3 6.21 -6.69 11.03
CA THR A 3 6.65 -6.90 9.65
C THR A 3 5.75 -7.89 8.91
N ASP A 4 4.80 -8.49 9.61
CA ASP A 4 3.78 -9.40 9.11
C ASP A 4 2.43 -8.69 8.92
N LEU A 5 1.54 -9.33 8.15
CA LEU A 5 0.16 -8.89 7.92
C LEU A 5 -0.86 -9.91 8.44
N ASP A 6 -0.46 -10.81 9.35
CA ASP A 6 -1.27 -11.96 9.78
C ASP A 6 -2.53 -11.55 10.56
N HIS A 7 -2.58 -10.31 11.07
CA HIS A 7 -3.79 -9.75 11.68
C HIS A 7 -4.85 -9.33 10.67
N LEU A 8 -4.51 -9.24 9.39
CA LEU A 8 -5.46 -8.93 8.33
C LEU A 8 -6.10 -10.21 7.78
N PRO A 9 -7.38 -10.19 7.37
CA PRO A 9 -7.96 -11.28 6.62
C PRO A 9 -7.18 -11.56 5.32
N HIS A 10 -7.08 -12.82 4.91
CA HIS A 10 -6.33 -13.21 3.70
C HIS A 10 -6.74 -12.44 2.43
N GLY A 11 -8.01 -12.04 2.31
CA GLY A 11 -8.46 -11.19 1.21
C GLY A 11 -7.73 -9.85 1.16
N LYS A 12 -7.65 -9.16 2.29
CA LYS A 12 -6.98 -7.86 2.43
C LYS A 12 -5.45 -7.99 2.31
N GLN A 13 -4.88 -9.11 2.77
CA GLN A 13 -3.46 -9.41 2.53
C GLN A 13 -3.15 -9.55 1.03
N ARG A 14 -3.97 -10.29 0.28
CA ARG A 14 -3.81 -10.42 -1.18
C ARG A 14 -3.99 -9.10 -1.91
N GLU A 15 -4.94 -8.28 -1.46
CA GLU A 15 -5.18 -6.95 -2.01
C GLU A 15 -3.94 -6.05 -1.82
N LEU A 16 -3.40 -5.97 -0.60
CA LEU A 16 -2.18 -5.20 -0.30
C LEU A 16 -0.97 -5.72 -1.07
N ALA A 17 -0.84 -7.03 -1.26
CA ALA A 17 0.21 -7.61 -2.09
C ALA A 17 0.10 -7.12 -3.55
N ARG A 18 -1.12 -7.09 -4.10
CA ARG A 18 -1.37 -6.59 -5.45
C ARG A 18 -1.15 -5.08 -5.57
N VAL A 19 -1.56 -4.29 -4.59
CA VAL A 19 -1.27 -2.85 -4.54
C VAL A 19 0.24 -2.62 -4.53
N THR A 20 0.97 -3.39 -3.73
CA THR A 20 2.42 -3.29 -3.65
C THR A 20 3.10 -3.63 -4.98
N GLU A 21 2.67 -4.71 -5.64
CA GLU A 21 3.15 -5.10 -6.99
C GLU A 21 2.96 -3.96 -7.99
N ILE A 22 1.74 -3.41 -8.09
CA ILE A 22 1.44 -2.29 -8.98
C ILE A 22 2.31 -1.07 -8.67
N LEU A 23 2.51 -0.73 -7.39
CA LEU A 23 3.36 0.39 -7.00
C LEU A 23 4.82 0.21 -7.45
N PHE A 24 5.36 -1.00 -7.34
CA PHE A 24 6.72 -1.29 -7.80
C PHE A 24 6.85 -1.22 -9.32
N ASP A 25 5.89 -1.78 -10.05
CA ASP A 25 5.88 -1.78 -11.51
C ASP A 25 5.76 -0.37 -12.06
N GLU A 26 4.74 0.38 -11.64
CA GLU A 26 4.50 1.75 -12.09
C GLU A 26 5.65 2.69 -11.70
N PHE A 27 6.25 2.49 -10.52
CA PHE A 27 7.43 3.25 -10.12
C PHE A 27 8.63 2.94 -11.02
N ALA A 28 8.89 1.66 -11.31
CA ALA A 28 9.97 1.28 -12.20
C ALA A 28 9.79 1.89 -13.60
N ASP A 29 8.56 1.92 -14.12
CA ASP A 29 8.21 2.52 -15.40
C ASP A 29 8.44 4.04 -15.40
N ALA A 30 8.05 4.72 -14.32
CA ALA A 30 8.31 6.14 -14.10
C ALA A 30 9.82 6.45 -14.03
N MET A 31 10.63 5.57 -13.43
CA MET A 31 12.09 5.76 -13.36
C MET A 31 12.77 5.51 -14.70
N ARG A 32 12.30 4.55 -15.51
CA ARG A 32 12.82 4.34 -16.88
C ARG A 32 12.57 5.54 -17.79
N SER A 33 11.41 6.18 -17.65
CA SER A 33 11.03 7.37 -18.43
C SER A 33 11.60 8.69 -17.89
N ALA A 34 12.32 8.66 -16.76
CA ALA A 34 12.85 9.87 -16.15
C ALA A 34 13.95 10.55 -17.00
N SER A 35 13.86 11.88 -17.11
CA SER A 35 14.76 12.67 -17.97
C SER A 35 16.17 12.85 -17.41
N SER A 36 16.34 12.85 -16.08
CA SER A 36 17.65 13.02 -15.45
C SER A 36 18.26 11.67 -15.04
N PRO A 37 19.59 11.45 -15.22
CA PRO A 37 20.26 10.22 -14.78
C PRO A 37 20.02 9.87 -13.31
N LYS A 38 20.08 10.86 -12.41
CA LYS A 38 19.84 10.66 -10.96
C LYS A 38 18.44 10.12 -10.65
N LYS A 39 17.43 10.54 -11.40
CA LYS A 39 16.06 10.06 -11.22
C LYS A 39 15.90 8.63 -11.74
N LYS A 40 16.68 8.18 -12.73
CA LYS A 40 16.65 6.79 -13.21
C LYS A 40 17.13 5.78 -12.17
N GLU A 41 17.86 6.24 -11.15
CA GLU A 41 18.39 5.43 -10.04
C GLU A 41 17.45 5.39 -8.82
N GLY A 42 16.29 6.04 -8.89
CA GLY A 42 15.29 6.02 -7.82
C GLY A 42 14.81 4.61 -7.51
N ARG A 43 14.52 4.34 -6.24
CA ARG A 43 14.12 3.01 -5.74
C ARG A 43 13.18 3.13 -4.56
N ILE A 44 12.13 2.33 -4.50
CA ILE A 44 11.33 2.22 -3.29
C ILE A 44 12.16 1.49 -2.22
N LEU A 45 12.42 2.16 -1.11
CA LEU A 45 13.18 1.63 0.03
C LEU A 45 12.28 0.91 1.02
N LYS A 46 11.08 1.45 1.28
CA LYS A 46 10.09 0.88 2.19
C LYS A 46 8.68 1.24 1.78
N ILE A 47 7.77 0.33 2.06
CA ILE A 47 6.31 0.54 2.05
C ILE A 47 5.82 0.21 3.45
N VAL A 48 5.09 1.15 4.07
CA VAL A 48 4.60 1.00 5.43
C VAL A 48 3.08 1.18 5.42
N LEU A 49 2.37 0.13 5.82
CA LEU A 49 0.95 0.23 6.16
C LEU A 49 0.81 0.90 7.54
N PHE A 50 0.06 1.99 7.60
CA PHE A 50 -0.32 2.64 8.85
C PHE A 50 -1.84 2.75 8.97
N GLY A 51 -2.33 3.50 9.94
CA GLY A 51 -3.77 3.77 10.05
C GLY A 51 -4.61 2.61 10.56
N SER A 52 -5.85 2.52 10.07
CA SER A 52 -6.89 1.65 10.63
C SER A 52 -6.61 0.15 10.38
N TYR A 53 -6.21 -0.22 9.16
CA TYR A 53 -5.83 -1.59 8.81
C TYR A 53 -4.54 -2.04 9.50
N ALA A 54 -3.57 -1.15 9.73
CA ALA A 54 -2.38 -1.50 10.51
C ALA A 54 -2.71 -1.83 11.98
N ARG A 55 -3.73 -1.17 12.54
CA ARG A 55 -4.10 -1.28 13.96
C ARG A 55 -5.22 -2.29 14.24
N GLY A 56 -5.87 -2.82 13.20
CA GLY A 56 -7.03 -3.70 13.35
C GLY A 56 -8.33 -2.97 13.76
N THR A 57 -8.38 -1.65 13.61
CA THR A 57 -9.56 -0.81 13.93
C THR A 57 -10.29 -0.34 12.67
N TRP A 58 -10.13 -1.08 11.57
CA TRP A 58 -10.79 -0.78 10.29
C TRP A 58 -12.26 -1.20 10.35
N VAL A 59 -13.07 -0.53 9.54
CA VAL A 59 -14.53 -0.71 9.43
C VAL A 59 -14.87 -0.96 7.96
N ASP A 60 -15.69 -1.98 7.71
CA ASP A 60 -16.21 -2.34 6.40
C ASP A 60 -17.70 -2.68 6.59
N GLU A 61 -18.55 -1.66 6.49
CA GLU A 61 -20.00 -1.72 6.73
C GLU A 61 -20.81 -1.27 5.50
N PRO A 62 -20.58 -1.86 4.31
CA PRO A 62 -21.17 -1.40 3.05
C PRO A 62 -22.69 -1.61 3.00
N HIS A 63 -23.23 -2.47 3.86
CA HIS A 63 -24.66 -2.79 3.95
C HIS A 63 -25.43 -1.86 4.88
N THR A 64 -24.75 -0.92 5.56
CA THR A 64 -25.41 0.06 6.43
C THR A 64 -25.78 1.32 5.65
N ALA A 65 -26.74 2.11 6.14
CA ALA A 65 -27.09 3.40 5.54
C ALA A 65 -25.92 4.39 5.50
N LYS A 66 -24.87 4.17 6.31
CA LYS A 66 -23.66 5.00 6.34
C LYS A 66 -22.59 4.52 5.33
N GLY A 67 -22.56 3.24 5.01
CA GLY A 67 -21.66 2.67 3.99
C GLY A 67 -20.17 2.89 4.27
N TYR A 68 -19.74 2.90 5.54
CA TYR A 68 -18.35 3.18 5.87
C TYR A 68 -17.42 2.07 5.36
N LEU A 69 -16.39 2.48 4.62
CA LEU A 69 -15.31 1.64 4.17
C LEU A 69 -13.99 2.31 4.56
N SER A 70 -13.16 1.62 5.34
CA SER A 70 -11.80 2.07 5.61
C SER A 70 -10.95 1.94 4.36
N ASP A 71 -10.08 2.92 4.16
CA ASP A 71 -9.03 2.99 3.15
C ASP A 71 -7.70 2.44 3.67
N TYR A 72 -6.77 2.20 2.74
CA TYR A 72 -5.39 1.83 3.10
C TYR A 72 -4.51 3.07 3.18
N ASP A 73 -3.99 3.33 4.37
CA ASP A 73 -2.98 4.35 4.60
C ASP A 73 -1.57 3.77 4.34
N LEU A 74 -0.95 4.15 3.23
CA LEU A 74 0.40 3.68 2.83
C LEU A 74 1.41 4.84 2.81
N LEU A 75 2.54 4.66 3.50
CA LEU A 75 3.70 5.54 3.41
C LEU A 75 4.79 4.86 2.56
N ILE A 76 5.22 5.53 1.50
CA ILE A 76 6.28 5.07 0.60
C ILE A 76 7.54 5.90 0.83
N VAL A 77 8.66 5.23 1.07
CA VAL A 77 9.99 5.86 1.18
C VAL A 77 10.78 5.51 -0.07
N VAL A 78 11.30 6.52 -0.78
CA VAL A 78 12.05 6.41 -2.05
C VAL A 78 13.43 7.04 -1.99
#